data_AF-A0A317HW83-F1
#
_entry.id   AF-A0A317HW83-F1
#
_cell.length_a   1.000
_cell.length_b   1.000
_cell.length_c   1.000
_cell.angle_alpha   90.00
_cell.angle_beta   90.00
_cell.angle_gamma   90.00
#
_symmetry.space_group_name_H-M   'P 1'
#
loop_
_entity.id
_entity.type
_entity.pdbx_description
1 polymer ?
#
loop_
_entity_poly.entity_id
_entity_poly.type
_entity_poly.pdbx_seq_one_letter_code
_entity_poly.pdbx_strand_id
1 'polypeptide(L)'
;MKKKHIIELLESVPFQSLAIEQLTAIREHLPSCDECSRAFEAAQVASLVVKERARVVVEPSPFFQSRVLAALRERQAENVPALLKLWRAAGALVSSMAVTTAALAALSFVAPGPTVNDQQTIALNSYSAEGVILDQNSSDDQLSYDQVLNTIYADDDEAK
;
A
#
# COMPACT_ATOMS: atom_id res chain seq x y z
N MET A 1 6.77 26.14 43.57
CA MET A 1 6.55 25.52 42.25
C MET A 1 5.41 24.54 42.37
N LYS A 2 4.44 24.63 41.45
CA LYS A 2 3.15 23.94 41.52
C LYS A 2 3.33 22.42 41.36
N LYS A 3 3.05 21.66 42.42
CA LYS A 3 2.46 20.31 42.46
C LYS A 3 2.81 19.34 41.32
N LYS A 4 4.06 19.25 40.87
CA LYS A 4 4.50 18.02 40.22
C LYS A 4 4.93 17.09 41.35
N HIS A 5 4.01 16.21 41.75
CA HIS A 5 4.31 15.20 42.75
C HIS A 5 5.46 14.34 42.23
N ILE A 6 6.34 13.89 43.14
CA ILE A 6 7.43 12.96 42.80
C ILE A 6 6.91 11.74 42.05
N ILE A 7 5.64 11.38 42.28
CA ILE A 7 4.91 10.32 41.58
C ILE A 7 4.99 10.49 40.06
N GLU A 8 4.71 11.68 39.51
CA GLU A 8 4.78 11.93 38.06
C GLU A 8 6.21 11.76 37.51
N LEU A 9 7.21 12.11 38.32
CA LEU A 9 8.61 11.92 37.96
C LEU A 9 9.00 10.43 37.98
N LEU A 10 8.54 9.68 38.98
CA LEU A 10 8.78 8.24 39.12
C LEU A 10 8.05 7.40 38.05
N GLU A 11 6.92 7.88 37.54
CA GLU A 11 6.18 7.22 36.45
C GLU A 11 6.81 7.47 35.07
N SER A 12 7.40 8.65 34.86
CA SER A 12 7.97 9.04 33.57
C SER A 12 9.42 8.60 33.37
N VAL A 13 10.19 8.47 34.45
CA VAL A 13 11.62 8.14 34.40
C VAL A 13 11.88 6.88 35.22
N PRO A 14 12.53 5.85 34.65
CA PRO A 14 12.87 4.67 35.42
C PRO A 14 13.82 5.04 36.56
N PHE A 15 13.59 4.45 37.73
CA PHE A 15 14.32 4.80 38.96
C PHE A 15 15.85 4.77 38.81
N GLN A 16 16.37 3.90 37.95
CA GLN A 16 17.80 3.72 37.70
C GLN A 16 18.44 4.85 36.87
N SER A 17 17.64 5.66 36.17
CA SER A 17 18.11 6.78 35.34
C SER A 17 17.90 8.14 35.99
N LEU A 18 17.50 8.20 37.27
CA LEU A 18 17.35 9.46 37.99
C LEU A 18 18.73 10.11 38.22
N ALA A 19 18.83 11.39 37.88
CA ALA A 19 20.04 12.16 38.13
C ALA A 19 20.23 12.40 39.64
N ILE A 20 21.48 12.62 40.06
CA ILE A 20 21.82 12.87 41.47
C ILE A 20 21.05 14.10 42.00
N GLU A 21 20.93 15.14 41.20
CA GLU A 21 20.19 16.38 41.53
C GLU A 21 18.69 16.13 41.76
N GLN A 22 18.11 15.18 41.01
CA GLN A 22 16.71 14.80 41.18
C GLN A 22 16.52 14.00 42.46
N LEU A 23 17.46 13.11 42.79
CA LEU A 23 17.44 12.34 44.03
C LEU A 23 17.58 13.23 45.26
N THR A 24 18.40 14.29 45.21
CA THR A 24 18.50 15.25 46.30
C THR A 24 17.21 16.03 46.49
N ALA A 25 16.61 16.53 45.39
CA ALA A 25 15.32 17.24 45.44
C ALA A 25 14.18 16.34 45.96
N ILE A 26 14.17 15.07 45.57
CA ILE A 26 13.24 14.07 46.10
C ILE A 26 13.41 13.91 47.61
N ARG A 27 14.65 13.71 48.08
CA ARG A 27 14.95 13.47 49.50
C ARG A 27 14.58 14.66 50.39
N GLU A 28 14.76 15.87 49.91
CA GLU A 28 14.33 17.08 50.62
C GLU A 28 12.80 17.18 50.74
N HIS A 29 12.05 16.65 49.77
CA HIS A 29 10.59 16.71 49.76
C HIS A 29 9.92 15.56 50.54
N LEU A 30 10.56 14.40 50.69
CA LEU A 30 10.05 13.25 51.45
C LEU A 30 9.48 13.58 52.84
N PRO A 31 10.17 14.36 53.72
CA PRO A 31 9.64 14.64 55.05
C PRO A 31 8.41 15.56 55.04
N SER A 32 8.13 16.23 53.92
CA SER A 32 7.00 17.14 53.78
C SER A 32 5.73 16.49 53.22
N CYS A 33 5.82 15.25 52.71
CA CYS A 33 4.70 14.58 52.05
C CYS A 33 4.75 13.05 52.20
N ASP A 34 3.86 12.50 53.05
CA ASP A 34 3.75 11.06 53.32
C ASP A 34 3.37 10.22 52.09
N GLU A 35 2.59 10.78 51.16
CA GLU A 35 2.23 10.10 49.91
C GLU A 35 3.44 9.92 48.99
N CYS A 36 4.24 10.98 48.83
CA CYS A 36 5.50 10.92 48.08
C CYS A 36 6.51 9.97 48.75
N SER A 37 6.53 9.90 50.09
CA SER A 37 7.36 8.96 50.83
C SER A 37 7.02 7.51 50.50
N ARG A 38 5.75 7.14 50.63
CA ARG A 38 5.27 5.80 50.30
C ARG A 38 5.49 5.44 48.83
N ALA A 39 5.26 6.38 47.92
CA ALA A 39 5.51 6.16 46.50
C ALA A 39 7.00 5.93 46.19
N PHE A 40 7.89 6.67 46.85
CA PHE A 40 9.33 6.52 46.69
C PHE A 40 9.84 5.18 47.23
N GLU A 41 9.38 4.76 48.41
CA GLU A 41 9.69 3.44 48.97
C GLU A 41 9.19 2.31 48.05
N ALA A 42 7.94 2.40 47.58
CA ALA A 42 7.38 1.43 46.65
C ALA A 42 8.17 1.34 45.34
N ALA A 43 8.57 2.48 44.77
CA ALA A 43 9.40 2.54 43.57
C ALA A 43 10.79 1.93 43.81
N GLN A 44 11.39 2.14 44.98
CA GLN A 44 12.67 1.54 45.34
C GLN A 44 12.57 0.01 45.39
N VAL A 45 11.56 -0.52 46.08
CA VAL A 45 11.31 -1.98 46.16
C VAL A 45 11.04 -2.56 44.77
N ALA A 46 10.17 -1.92 43.97
CA ALA A 46 9.87 -2.36 42.62
C ALA A 46 11.14 -2.38 41.74
N SER A 47 11.99 -1.37 41.85
CA SER A 47 13.25 -1.29 41.08
C SER A 47 14.21 -2.43 41.44
N LEU A 48 14.26 -2.84 42.72
CA LEU A 48 15.07 -3.96 43.18
C LEU A 48 14.52 -5.29 42.66
N VAL A 49 13.20 -5.50 42.72
CA VAL A 49 12.58 -6.71 42.18
C VAL A 49 12.80 -6.84 40.67
N VAL A 50 12.62 -5.75 39.92
CA VAL A 50 12.89 -5.72 38.48
C VAL A 50 14.36 -6.02 38.20
N LYS A 51 15.29 -5.44 38.97
CA LYS A 51 16.72 -5.71 38.83
C LYS A 51 17.07 -7.18 39.09
N GLU A 52 16.49 -7.80 40.11
CA GLU A 52 16.72 -9.22 40.39
C GLU A 52 16.07 -10.13 39.33
N ARG A 53 14.87 -9.78 38.85
CA ARG A 53 14.21 -10.52 37.76
C ARG A 53 14.94 -10.38 36.42
N ALA A 54 15.53 -9.22 36.14
CA ALA A 54 16.31 -8.98 34.93
C ALA A 54 17.58 -9.86 34.84
N ARG A 55 18.07 -10.38 35.98
CA ARG A 55 19.18 -11.34 36.02
C ARG A 55 18.76 -12.76 35.65
N VAL A 56 17.47 -13.07 35.71
CA VAL A 56 16.96 -14.39 35.34
C VAL A 56 16.82 -14.43 33.82
N VAL A 57 17.69 -15.17 33.16
CA VAL A 57 17.55 -15.47 31.73
C VAL A 57 16.40 -16.46 31.59
N VAL A 58 15.24 -15.95 31.16
CA VAL A 58 14.09 -16.78 30.82
C VAL A 58 14.22 -17.19 29.36
N GLU A 59 14.46 -18.47 29.10
CA GLU A 59 14.40 -18.98 27.74
C GLU A 59 12.96 -18.95 27.24
N PRO A 60 12.70 -18.36 26.05
CA PRO A 60 11.36 -18.34 25.50
C PRO A 60 10.91 -19.76 25.16
N SER A 61 9.61 -20.04 25.28
CA SER A 61 9.06 -21.33 24.88
C SER A 61 9.34 -21.60 23.40
N PRO A 62 9.47 -22.87 22.98
CA PRO A 62 9.48 -23.19 21.57
C PRO A 62 8.26 -22.54 20.88
N PHE A 63 8.46 -22.04 19.66
CA PHE A 63 7.48 -21.30 18.86
C PHE A 63 7.08 -19.90 19.35
N PHE A 64 7.67 -19.36 20.43
CA PHE A 64 7.37 -18.00 20.91
C PHE A 64 7.46 -16.94 19.80
N GLN A 65 8.57 -16.93 19.05
CA GLN A 65 8.77 -15.99 17.95
C GLN A 65 7.67 -16.10 16.89
N SER A 66 7.29 -17.33 16.50
CA SER A 66 6.24 -17.54 15.51
C SER A 66 4.88 -17.00 15.99
N ARG A 67 4.54 -17.21 17.27
CA ARG A 67 3.29 -16.73 17.88
C ARG A 67 3.27 -15.21 17.98
N VAL A 68 4.39 -14.59 18.37
CA VAL A 68 4.51 -13.13 18.44
C VAL A 68 4.37 -12.51 17.05
N LEU A 69 5.06 -13.07 16.04
CA LEU A 69 4.97 -12.57 14.67
C LEU A 69 3.59 -12.80 14.03
N ALA A 70 2.89 -13.87 14.40
CA ALA A 70 1.51 -14.09 13.97
C ALA A 70 0.58 -13.04 14.61
N ALA A 71 0.65 -12.86 15.93
CA ALA A 71 -0.17 -11.89 16.66
C ALA A 71 0.09 -10.44 16.21
N LEU A 72 1.35 -10.09 15.88
CA LEU A 72 1.67 -8.78 15.33
C LEU A 72 1.05 -8.56 13.95
N ARG A 73 1.07 -9.58 13.07
CA ARG A 73 0.43 -9.50 11.76
C ARG A 73 -1.09 -9.34 11.88
N GLU A 74 -1.71 -10.06 12.81
CA GLU A 74 -3.16 -9.93 13.08
C GLU A 74 -3.52 -8.52 13.54
N ARG A 75 -2.79 -7.96 14.52
CA ARG A 75 -3.02 -6.58 15.00
C ARG A 75 -2.78 -5.54 13.92
N GLN A 76 -1.75 -5.71 13.08
CA GLN A 76 -1.50 -4.82 11.95
C GLN A 76 -2.60 -4.94 10.90
N ALA A 77 -3.13 -6.14 10.66
CA ALA A 77 -4.23 -6.34 9.72
C ALA A 77 -5.51 -5.68 10.21
N GLU A 78 -5.78 -5.70 11.52
CA GLU A 78 -6.96 -5.11 12.15
C GLU A 78 -6.91 -3.56 12.16
N ASN A 79 -5.73 -2.97 12.31
CA ASN A 79 -5.54 -1.52 12.39
C ASN A 79 -5.41 -0.80 11.04
N VAL A 80 -5.38 -1.52 9.91
CA VAL A 80 -5.29 -0.87 8.59
C VAL A 80 -6.69 -0.80 7.97
N PRO A 81 -7.24 0.42 7.75
CA PRO A 81 -8.55 0.58 7.14
C PRO A 81 -8.58 -0.08 5.76
N ALA A 82 -9.64 -0.85 5.50
CA ALA A 82 -9.80 -1.64 4.28
C ALA A 82 -9.63 -0.80 3.00
N LEU A 83 -10.02 0.48 3.06
CA LEU A 83 -9.91 1.45 1.99
C LEU A 83 -8.44 1.76 1.62
N LEU A 84 -7.54 1.83 2.60
CA LEU A 84 -6.11 2.08 2.37
C LEU A 84 -5.41 0.85 1.76
N LYS A 85 -5.84 -0.37 2.13
CA LYS A 85 -5.38 -1.61 1.48
C LYS A 85 -5.78 -1.65 0.00
N LEU A 86 -7.03 -1.30 -0.29
CA LEU A 86 -7.51 -1.19 -1.68
C LEU A 86 -6.77 -0.10 -2.45
N TRP A 87 -6.52 1.05 -1.84
CA TRP A 87 -5.80 2.16 -2.51
C TRP A 87 -4.35 1.82 -2.82
N ARG A 88 -3.66 1.07 -1.95
CA ARG A 88 -2.30 0.58 -2.23
C ARG A 88 -2.26 -0.44 -3.36
N ALA A 89 -3.24 -1.34 -3.42
CA ALA A 89 -3.35 -2.31 -4.51
C ALA A 89 -3.72 -1.64 -5.85
N ALA A 90 -4.63 -0.66 -5.81
CA ALA A 90 -5.06 0.09 -6.99
C ALA A 90 -4.03 1.14 -7.44
N GLY A 91 -3.18 1.63 -6.55
CA GLY A 91 -2.18 2.67 -6.86
C GLY A 91 -1.20 2.27 -7.96
N ALA A 92 -0.85 0.99 -8.08
CA ALA A 92 -0.01 0.51 -9.17
C ALA A 92 -0.69 0.70 -10.54
N LEU A 93 -1.98 0.35 -10.65
CA LEU A 93 -2.79 0.51 -11.86
C LEU A 93 -3.05 1.99 -12.19
N VAL A 94 -3.31 2.80 -11.17
CA VAL A 94 -3.50 4.25 -11.36
C VAL A 94 -2.20 4.91 -11.81
N SER A 95 -1.03 4.44 -11.36
CA SER A 95 0.25 4.99 -11.79
C SER A 95 0.55 4.73 -13.27
N SER A 96 0.27 3.53 -13.78
CA SER A 96 0.47 3.21 -15.20
C SER A 96 -0.47 4.02 -16.09
N MET A 97 -1.74 4.18 -15.67
CA MET A 97 -2.72 4.97 -16.42
C MET A 97 -2.34 6.45 -16.42
N ALA A 98 -1.90 7.00 -15.28
CA ALA A 98 -1.43 8.37 -15.17
C ALA A 98 -0.23 8.67 -16.10
N VAL A 99 0.73 7.75 -16.19
CA VAL A 99 1.87 7.87 -17.12
C VAL A 99 1.40 7.91 -18.58
N THR A 100 0.48 7.02 -18.98
CA THR A 100 -0.07 7.04 -20.34
C THR A 100 -0.83 8.32 -20.65
N THR A 101 -1.61 8.84 -19.69
CA THR A 101 -2.33 10.12 -19.87
C THR A 101 -1.38 11.31 -19.95
N ALA A 102 -0.30 11.32 -19.18
CA ALA A 102 0.71 12.36 -19.24
C ALA A 102 1.47 12.34 -20.57
N ALA A 103 1.78 11.14 -21.09
CA ALA A 103 2.41 10.97 -22.40
C ALA A 103 1.49 11.45 -23.54
N LEU A 104 0.20 11.10 -23.51
CA LEU A 104 -0.80 11.58 -24.47
C LEU A 104 -1.00 13.10 -24.40
N ALA A 105 -1.05 13.67 -23.20
CA ALA A 105 -1.14 15.12 -23.03
C ALA A 105 0.11 15.83 -23.56
N ALA A 106 1.31 15.31 -23.28
CA ALA A 106 2.55 15.87 -23.82
C ALA A 106 2.57 15.83 -25.35
N LEU A 107 2.15 14.71 -25.96
CA LEU A 107 2.01 14.60 -27.42
C LEU A 107 0.97 15.58 -27.98
N SER A 108 -0.13 15.82 -27.25
CA SER A 108 -1.18 16.77 -27.68
C SER A 108 -0.76 18.24 -27.61
N PHE A 109 0.16 18.61 -26.72
CA PHE A 109 0.61 20.01 -26.57
C PHE A 109 1.92 20.31 -27.30
N VAL A 110 2.73 19.29 -27.63
CA VAL A 110 4.01 19.44 -28.34
C VAL A 110 3.88 19.17 -29.85
N ALA A 111 2.82 18.48 -30.29
CA ALA A 111 2.52 18.37 -31.71
C ALA A 111 1.93 19.70 -32.23
N PRO A 112 2.53 20.35 -33.26
CA PRO A 112 1.84 21.42 -33.96
C PRO A 112 0.52 20.84 -34.51
N GLY A 113 -0.59 21.56 -34.27
CA GLY A 113 -1.92 21.13 -34.71
C GLY A 113 -1.94 20.74 -36.19
N PRO A 114 -2.85 19.86 -36.62
CA PRO A 114 -2.86 19.39 -38.00
C PRO A 114 -2.99 20.59 -38.92
N THR A 115 -1.89 20.94 -39.59
CA THR A 115 -1.98 21.62 -40.87
C THR A 115 -2.87 20.73 -41.72
N VAL A 116 -4.05 21.22 -42.08
CA VAL A 116 -4.89 20.61 -43.10
C VAL A 116 -4.06 20.58 -44.37
N ASN A 117 -3.33 19.49 -44.55
CA ASN A 117 -2.61 19.17 -45.76
C ASN A 117 -3.48 18.10 -46.41
N ASP A 118 -4.34 18.56 -47.31
CA ASP A 118 -4.90 17.69 -48.34
C ASP A 118 -3.72 16.97 -49.00
N GLN A 119 -3.78 15.63 -48.98
CA GLN A 119 -2.82 14.65 -49.53
C GLN A 119 -2.00 13.89 -48.47
N GLN A 120 -2.63 12.86 -47.90
CA GLN A 120 -2.16 11.47 -47.98
C GLN A 120 -3.09 10.58 -47.14
N THR A 121 -4.10 10.05 -47.82
CA THR A 121 -4.86 8.86 -47.41
C THR A 121 -3.91 7.67 -47.27
N ILE A 122 -3.41 7.44 -46.06
CA ILE A 122 -2.90 6.15 -45.64
C ILE A 122 -4.07 5.45 -44.95
N ALA A 123 -4.59 4.43 -45.63
CA ALA A 123 -5.65 3.56 -45.18
C ALA A 123 -5.26 2.89 -43.85
N LEU A 124 -5.76 3.43 -42.74
CA LEU A 124 -5.97 2.69 -41.51
C LEU A 124 -7.45 2.39 -41.45
N ASN A 125 -7.80 1.12 -41.67
CA ASN A 125 -9.12 0.54 -41.46
C ASN A 125 -9.63 0.91 -40.06
N SER A 126 -10.26 2.07 -39.96
CA SER A 126 -11.11 2.45 -38.86
C SER A 126 -12.39 1.67 -39.09
N TYR A 127 -12.49 0.51 -38.45
CA TYR A 127 -13.73 -0.25 -38.38
C TYR A 127 -14.69 0.55 -37.50
N SER A 128 -15.29 1.57 -38.12
CA SER A 128 -16.24 2.48 -37.49
C SER A 128 -17.64 1.98 -37.85
N ALA A 129 -18.49 1.81 -36.83
CA ALA A 129 -19.82 1.22 -36.97
C ALA A 129 -20.72 1.97 -37.97
N GLU A 130 -20.41 3.24 -38.24
CA GLU A 130 -21.06 4.06 -39.26
C GLU A 130 -20.75 3.66 -40.72
N GLY A 131 -19.67 2.92 -41.00
CA GLY A 131 -19.31 2.49 -42.36
C GLY A 131 -20.12 1.29 -42.87
N VAL A 132 -20.52 0.38 -41.97
CA VAL A 132 -21.27 -0.85 -42.32
C VAL A 132 -22.71 -0.56 -42.73
N ILE A 133 -23.29 0.54 -42.25
CA ILE A 133 -24.69 0.91 -42.52
C ILE A 133 -24.86 1.54 -43.91
N LEU A 134 -23.80 2.16 -44.44
CA LEU A 134 -23.81 2.84 -45.75
C LEU A 134 -23.33 1.93 -46.90
N ASP A 135 -22.57 0.87 -46.61
CA ASP A 135 -22.03 -0.06 -47.62
C ASP A 135 -23.03 -1.15 -48.05
N GLN A 136 -24.13 -1.32 -47.31
CA GLN A 136 -25.14 -2.35 -47.59
C GLN A 136 -26.03 -2.05 -48.81
N ASN A 137 -25.85 -0.92 -49.50
CA ASN A 137 -26.68 -0.51 -50.64
C ASN A 137 -25.94 -0.44 -51.99
N SER A 138 -24.73 -1.01 -52.07
CA SER A 138 -23.97 -1.15 -53.33
C SER A 138 -23.71 -2.62 -53.63
N SER A 139 -24.80 -3.37 -53.80
CA SER A 139 -24.79 -4.75 -54.25
C SER A 139 -24.23 -4.87 -55.67
N ASP A 140 -22.95 -5.20 -55.80
CA ASP A 140 -22.41 -5.83 -57.02
C ASP A 140 -21.15 -6.68 -56.74
N ASP A 141 -21.20 -7.53 -55.71
CA ASP A 141 -20.27 -8.68 -55.62
C ASP A 141 -20.86 -9.85 -56.42
N GLN A 142 -20.74 -9.73 -57.73
CA GLN A 142 -21.02 -10.77 -58.70
C GLN A 142 -19.94 -11.86 -58.52
N LEU A 143 -20.17 -12.80 -57.60
CA LEU A 143 -19.35 -14.00 -57.45
C LEU A 143 -19.28 -14.70 -58.82
N SER A 144 -18.09 -14.71 -59.42
CA SER A 144 -17.87 -15.33 -60.74
C SER A 144 -18.21 -16.81 -60.67
N TYR A 145 -19.07 -17.28 -61.57
CA TYR A 145 -19.51 -18.68 -61.69
C TYR A 145 -18.32 -19.67 -61.78
N ASP A 146 -17.18 -19.22 -62.29
CA ASP A 146 -15.96 -20.03 -62.38
C ASP A 146 -15.39 -20.37 -60.99
N GLN A 147 -15.57 -19.49 -60.02
CA GLN A 147 -15.08 -19.64 -58.65
C GLN A 147 -15.94 -20.64 -57.84
N VAL A 148 -17.24 -20.74 -58.19
CA VAL A 148 -18.17 -21.74 -57.64
C VAL A 148 -17.92 -23.12 -58.26
N LEU A 149 -17.62 -23.20 -59.55
CA LEU A 149 -17.32 -24.47 -60.21
C LEU A 149 -16.01 -25.08 -59.70
N ASN A 150 -14.97 -24.26 -59.48
CA ASN A 150 -13.69 -24.77 -58.99
C ASN A 150 -13.79 -25.31 -57.55
N THR A 151 -14.66 -24.74 -56.71
CA THR A 151 -14.85 -25.22 -55.33
C THR A 151 -15.65 -26.51 -55.22
N ILE A 152 -16.52 -26.81 -56.20
CA ILE A 152 -17.29 -28.06 -56.20
C ILE A 152 -16.49 -29.23 -56.78
N TYR A 153 -15.64 -28.99 -57.77
CA TYR A 153 -14.94 -30.08 -58.48
C TYR A 153 -13.47 -30.28 -58.07
N ALA A 154 -12.83 -29.33 -57.36
CA ALA A 154 -11.44 -29.49 -56.93
C ALA A 154 -11.23 -30.50 -55.79
N ASP A 155 -12.30 -30.95 -55.11
CA ASP A 155 -12.22 -31.85 -53.96
C ASP A 155 -12.19 -33.36 -54.34
N ASP A 156 -12.37 -33.71 -55.62
CA ASP A 156 -12.45 -35.12 -56.07
C ASP A 156 -11.14 -35.68 -56.69
N ASP A 157 -10.09 -34.87 -56.86
CA ASP A 157 -8.84 -35.30 -57.53
C ASP A 157 -7.68 -35.68 -56.56
N GLU A 158 -7.89 -35.66 -55.24
CA GLU A 158 -6.86 -36.01 -54.23
C GLU A 158 -7.00 -37.42 -53.62
N ALA A 159 -7.65 -38.36 -54.33
CA ALA A 159 -7.72 -39.76 -53.92
C ALA A 159 -7.36 -40.73 -55.07
N LYS A 160 -6.07 -40.82 -55.42
CA LYS A 160 -5.51 -42.04 -56.04
C LYS A 160 -4.02 -42.22 -55.84
#